data_AF-A0A2E6VCD3-F1
#
_entry.id   AF-A0A2E6VCD3-F1
#
_cell.length_a   1.000
_cell.length_b   1.000
_cell.length_c   1.000
_cell.angle_alpha   90.00
_cell.angle_beta   90.00
_cell.angle_gamma   90.00
#
_symmetry.space_group_name_H-M   'P 1'
#
loop_
_entity.id
_entity.type
_entity.pdbx_description
1 polymer ?
#
loop_
_entity_poly.entity_id
_entity_poly.type
_entity_poly.pdbx_seq_one_letter_code
_entity_poly.pdbx_strand_id
1 'polypeptide(L)'
;MKLIKIIIILGAIFIGLSCSNPKKELATNLTQNNDITCTNNNCEGTYIGKEFINGSDVAHQFSNTMSAKVGDHLKALYKVEKYSKVDFSKIEMTTEGMGSGTVTYYLKIPFVRVAKKCDAYTSFDHVGGWNHTPALSQRKKQLKGALMNGQKLDISDLKITKEGLQEYWIQWKNKITQAECE
;
A
#
# COMPACT_ATOMS: atom_id res chain seq x y z
N MET A 1 -70.30 -4.21 -45.90
CA MET A 1 -70.48 -5.38 -46.78
C MET A 1 -69.11 -5.83 -47.28
N LYS A 2 -68.79 -7.11 -47.07
CA LYS A 2 -67.65 -7.91 -47.59
C LYS A 2 -66.24 -7.70 -47.01
N LEU A 3 -65.88 -8.68 -46.17
CA LEU A 3 -64.59 -9.36 -46.04
C LEU A 3 -63.58 -9.09 -47.16
N ILE A 4 -62.34 -8.82 -46.78
CA ILE A 4 -61.15 -9.52 -47.30
C ILE A 4 -60.16 -9.71 -46.14
N LYS A 5 -59.90 -10.98 -45.78
CA LYS A 5 -58.74 -11.39 -44.97
C LYS A 5 -57.54 -11.46 -45.92
N ILE A 6 -56.47 -10.74 -45.63
CA ILE A 6 -55.15 -11.02 -46.20
C ILE A 6 -54.19 -11.24 -45.04
N ILE A 7 -53.83 -12.51 -44.86
CA ILE A 7 -52.70 -12.96 -44.07
C ILE A 7 -51.47 -12.76 -44.95
N ILE A 8 -50.51 -11.95 -44.49
CA ILE A 8 -49.14 -11.98 -45.01
C ILE A 8 -48.24 -12.36 -43.84
N ILE A 9 -47.81 -13.62 -43.87
CA ILE A 9 -46.65 -14.13 -43.13
C ILE A 9 -45.43 -13.77 -43.98
N LEU A 10 -44.49 -12.99 -43.45
CA LEU A 10 -43.12 -12.96 -43.97
C LEU A 10 -42.13 -12.43 -42.94
N GLY A 11 -41.30 -13.35 -42.46
CA GLY A 11 -39.87 -13.12 -42.23
C GLY A 11 -39.46 -12.39 -40.96
N ALA A 12 -39.35 -13.12 -39.85
CA ALA A 12 -38.47 -12.73 -38.77
C ALA A 12 -37.01 -12.78 -39.26
N ILE A 13 -36.43 -11.62 -39.57
CA ILE A 13 -35.00 -11.48 -39.82
C ILE A 13 -34.32 -11.39 -38.45
N PHE A 14 -33.88 -12.53 -37.93
CA PHE A 14 -32.90 -12.60 -36.84
C PHE A 14 -31.55 -12.13 -37.39
N ILE A 15 -31.23 -10.86 -37.19
CA ILE A 15 -29.85 -10.38 -37.35
C ILE A 15 -29.09 -10.84 -36.11
N GLY A 16 -28.44 -12.00 -36.22
CA GLY A 16 -27.44 -12.44 -35.26
C GLY A 16 -26.25 -11.47 -35.30
N LEU A 17 -26.28 -10.46 -34.43
CA LEU A 17 -25.08 -9.72 -34.05
C LEU A 17 -24.17 -10.70 -33.28
N SER A 18 -23.26 -11.31 -34.03
CA SER A 18 -22.16 -12.09 -33.47
C SER A 18 -21.23 -11.12 -32.73
N CYS A 19 -21.48 -10.91 -31.45
CA CYS A 19 -20.53 -10.30 -30.53
C CYS A 19 -19.29 -11.21 -30.51
N SER A 20 -18.27 -10.85 -31.29
CA SER A 20 -16.93 -11.37 -31.09
C SER A 20 -16.47 -10.96 -29.70
N ASN A 21 -16.50 -11.89 -28.76
CA ASN A 21 -15.86 -11.74 -27.46
C ASN A 21 -14.40 -11.31 -27.72
N PRO A 22 -13.94 -10.16 -27.19
CA PRO A 22 -12.51 -9.88 -27.22
C PRO A 22 -11.84 -11.04 -26.49
N LYS A 23 -10.93 -11.73 -27.19
CA LYS A 23 -10.05 -12.71 -26.58
C LYS A 23 -9.45 -12.04 -25.35
N LYS A 24 -9.75 -12.60 -24.17
CA LYS A 24 -9.10 -12.25 -22.92
C LYS A 24 -7.62 -12.53 -23.15
N GLU A 25 -6.89 -11.49 -23.52
CA GLU A 25 -5.45 -11.54 -23.65
C GLU A 25 -4.95 -12.03 -22.31
N LEU A 26 -4.38 -13.23 -22.32
CA LEU A 26 -3.77 -13.85 -21.17
C LEU A 26 -2.59 -12.96 -20.83
N ALA A 27 -2.83 -11.97 -19.97
CA ALA A 27 -1.78 -11.19 -19.33
C ALA A 27 -0.81 -12.21 -18.75
N THR A 28 0.32 -12.35 -19.43
CA THR A 28 1.43 -13.19 -19.02
C THR A 28 1.71 -12.82 -17.57
N ASN A 29 1.45 -13.78 -16.67
CA ASN A 29 1.92 -13.76 -15.30
C ASN A 29 3.45 -13.71 -15.33
N LEU A 30 4.01 -12.51 -15.53
CA LEU A 30 5.25 -12.16 -14.88
C LEU A 30 4.92 -12.30 -13.40
N THR A 31 5.44 -13.34 -12.77
CA THR A 31 5.53 -13.46 -11.32
C THR A 31 6.13 -12.15 -10.81
N GLN A 32 5.25 -11.22 -10.40
CA GLN A 32 5.63 -9.97 -9.79
C GLN A 32 6.23 -10.32 -8.44
N ASN A 33 7.55 -10.31 -8.36
CA ASN A 33 8.28 -10.61 -7.14
C ASN A 33 8.26 -9.34 -6.25
N ASN A 34 7.06 -8.96 -5.79
CA ASN A 34 6.81 -7.82 -4.92
C ASN A 34 6.91 -8.21 -3.43
N ASP A 35 7.60 -9.29 -3.13
CA ASP A 35 7.67 -9.85 -1.78
C ASP A 35 8.47 -8.92 -0.87
N ILE A 36 7.88 -8.61 0.27
CA ILE A 36 8.54 -7.84 1.34
C ILE A 36 9.11 -8.84 2.34
N THR A 37 10.44 -8.80 2.49
CA THR A 37 11.15 -9.63 3.45
C THR A 37 11.48 -8.80 4.68
N CYS A 38 11.20 -9.36 5.86
CA CYS A 38 11.55 -8.74 7.14
C CYS A 38 12.54 -9.60 7.91
N THR A 39 13.55 -8.95 8.44
CA THR A 39 14.55 -9.52 9.34
C THR A 39 14.54 -8.77 10.68
N ASN A 40 15.37 -9.24 11.61
CA ASN A 40 15.63 -8.56 12.88
C ASN A 40 16.07 -7.10 12.75
N ASN A 41 16.49 -6.65 11.56
CA ASN A 41 17.17 -5.37 11.33
C ASN A 41 16.45 -4.46 10.33
N ASN A 42 15.54 -4.97 9.50
CA ASN A 42 14.78 -4.17 8.54
C ASN A 42 13.58 -4.95 7.97
N CYS A 43 12.69 -4.25 7.28
CA CYS A 43 11.90 -4.83 6.20
C CYS A 43 12.27 -4.15 4.88
N GLU A 44 12.35 -4.91 3.79
CA GLU A 44 12.67 -4.38 2.47
C GLU A 44 11.99 -5.15 1.34
N GLY A 45 11.87 -4.51 0.19
CA GLY A 45 11.35 -5.12 -1.02
C GLY A 45 11.33 -4.15 -2.19
N THR A 46 11.03 -4.69 -3.37
CA THR A 46 10.91 -3.91 -4.60
C THR A 46 9.62 -4.29 -5.30
N TYR A 47 8.79 -3.30 -5.63
CA TYR A 47 7.70 -3.44 -6.58
C TYR A 47 8.21 -3.20 -7.99
N ILE A 48 7.89 -4.10 -8.93
CA ILE A 48 8.13 -3.89 -10.37
C ILE A 48 6.84 -4.20 -11.12
N GLY A 49 6.22 -3.19 -11.70
CA GLY A 49 4.94 -3.39 -12.36
C GLY A 49 4.28 -2.12 -12.88
N LYS A 50 3.01 -2.26 -13.25
CA LYS A 50 2.24 -1.13 -13.77
C LYS A 50 2.09 -0.05 -12.70
N GLU A 51 2.13 1.21 -13.09
CA GLU A 51 1.81 2.31 -12.18
C GLU A 51 0.32 2.26 -11.79
N PHE A 52 -0.54 2.15 -12.80
CA PHE A 52 -1.98 2.09 -12.65
C PHE A 52 -2.59 0.82 -13.24
N ILE A 53 -3.58 0.26 -12.55
CA ILE A 53 -4.46 -0.78 -13.08
C ILE A 53 -5.89 -0.32 -12.87
N ASN A 54 -6.65 -0.18 -13.96
CA ASN A 54 -8.04 0.30 -13.96
C ASN A 54 -8.22 1.63 -13.19
N GLY A 55 -7.25 2.55 -13.30
CA GLY A 55 -7.26 3.85 -12.61
C GLY A 55 -6.86 3.81 -11.13
N SER A 56 -6.59 2.64 -10.56
CA SER A 56 -6.02 2.51 -9.21
C SER A 56 -4.50 2.60 -9.26
N ASP A 57 -3.91 3.45 -8.41
CA ASP A 57 -2.46 3.57 -8.21
C ASP A 57 -1.94 2.34 -7.46
N VAL A 58 -1.56 1.31 -8.22
CA VAL A 58 -1.12 0.03 -7.65
C VAL A 58 0.34 0.07 -7.23
N ALA A 59 1.16 0.95 -7.82
CA ALA A 59 2.53 1.16 -7.39
C ALA A 59 2.56 1.77 -5.98
N HIS A 60 1.73 2.77 -5.70
CA HIS A 60 1.64 3.37 -4.37
C HIS A 60 1.10 2.40 -3.30
N GLN A 61 0.29 1.40 -3.68
CA GLN A 61 -0.14 0.36 -2.73
C GLN A 61 1.02 -0.40 -2.10
N PHE A 62 2.21 -0.37 -2.71
CA PHE A 62 3.41 -0.96 -2.12
C PHE A 62 3.80 -0.30 -0.78
N SER A 63 3.68 1.03 -0.63
CA SER A 63 3.91 1.72 0.66
C SER A 63 2.94 1.24 1.75
N ASN A 64 1.69 0.97 1.38
CA ASN A 64 0.68 0.43 2.30
C ASN A 64 1.05 -1.00 2.75
N THR A 65 1.43 -1.85 1.80
CA THR A 65 1.87 -3.24 2.10
C THR A 65 3.12 -3.25 2.96
N MET A 66 4.11 -2.40 2.67
CA MET A 66 5.31 -2.22 3.49
C MET A 66 4.95 -1.80 4.92
N SER A 67 4.06 -0.83 5.05
CA SER A 67 3.64 -0.33 6.37
C SER A 67 3.01 -1.41 7.23
N ALA A 68 2.10 -2.21 6.65
CA ALA A 68 1.48 -3.34 7.33
C ALA A 68 2.52 -4.38 7.76
N LYS A 69 3.44 -4.76 6.86
CA LYS A 69 4.49 -5.75 7.14
C LYS A 69 5.44 -5.28 8.24
N VAL A 70 5.89 -4.03 8.21
CA VAL A 70 6.73 -3.45 9.26
C VAL A 70 5.99 -3.44 10.60
N GLY A 71 4.74 -2.97 10.60
CA GLY A 71 3.92 -2.93 11.82
C GLY A 71 3.71 -4.31 12.44
N ASP A 72 3.49 -5.35 11.64
CA ASP A 72 3.35 -6.72 12.13
C ASP A 72 4.68 -7.31 12.60
N HIS A 73 5.77 -7.03 11.89
CA HIS A 73 7.08 -7.50 12.27
C HIS A 73 7.57 -6.86 13.58
N LEU A 74 7.33 -5.56 13.80
CA LEU A 74 7.65 -4.89 15.07
C LEU A 74 6.90 -5.52 16.24
N LYS A 75 5.61 -5.88 16.06
CA LYS A 75 4.85 -6.62 17.09
C LYS A 75 5.44 -8.01 17.33
N ALA A 76 5.85 -8.72 16.28
CA ALA A 76 6.47 -10.03 16.40
C ALA A 76 7.80 -9.96 17.17
N LEU A 77 8.65 -8.98 16.84
CA LEU A 77 9.91 -8.71 17.55
C LEU A 77 9.67 -8.38 19.03
N TYR A 78 8.66 -7.55 19.32
CA TYR A 78 8.28 -7.21 20.70
C TYR A 78 7.91 -8.45 21.53
N LYS A 79 7.12 -9.38 20.96
CA LYS A 79 6.70 -10.62 21.64
C LYS A 79 7.87 -11.56 21.99
N VAL A 80 8.96 -11.51 21.22
CA VAL A 80 10.16 -12.32 21.46
C VAL A 80 11.28 -11.51 22.12
N GLU A 81 10.92 -10.43 22.81
CA GLU A 81 11.82 -9.56 23.60
C GLU A 81 12.94 -8.89 22.78
N LYS A 82 12.75 -8.79 21.47
CA LYS A 82 13.65 -8.09 20.53
C LYS A 82 13.19 -6.65 20.31
N TYR A 83 13.16 -5.88 21.38
CA TYR A 83 12.65 -4.51 21.40
C TYR A 83 13.34 -3.62 20.36
N SER A 84 12.55 -3.06 19.46
CA SER A 84 13.03 -2.31 18.29
C SER A 84 12.14 -1.11 18.00
N LYS A 85 12.67 -0.18 17.22
CA LYS A 85 11.92 0.91 16.57
C LYS A 85 12.49 1.16 15.18
N VAL A 86 11.74 1.84 14.32
CA VAL A 86 12.24 2.23 12.98
C VAL A 86 13.28 3.34 13.10
N ASP A 87 14.35 3.21 12.31
CA ASP A 87 15.36 4.25 12.11
C ASP A 87 14.99 5.08 10.88
N PHE A 88 14.18 6.13 11.10
CA PHE A 88 13.71 7.01 10.02
C PHE A 88 14.84 7.62 9.18
N SER A 89 15.99 7.91 9.82
CA SER A 89 17.12 8.55 9.15
C SER A 89 17.72 7.67 8.05
N LYS A 90 17.61 6.34 8.19
CA LYS A 90 18.16 5.34 7.28
C LYS A 90 17.14 4.68 6.35
N ILE A 91 15.87 5.11 6.37
CA ILE A 91 14.91 4.64 5.37
C ILE A 91 15.41 4.99 3.97
N GLU A 92 15.54 3.97 3.13
CA GLU A 92 15.86 4.09 1.70
C GLU A 92 14.54 3.97 0.91
N MET A 93 14.33 4.90 -0.02
CA MET A 93 13.10 5.01 -0.81
C MET A 93 13.44 5.55 -2.20
N THR A 94 13.22 4.74 -3.24
CA THR A 94 13.55 5.11 -4.61
C THR A 94 12.47 4.66 -5.58
N THR A 95 12.13 5.52 -6.53
CA THR A 95 11.28 5.19 -7.67
C THR A 95 12.05 5.38 -8.96
N GLU A 96 11.73 4.56 -9.95
CA GLU A 96 12.13 4.73 -11.34
C GLU A 96 10.96 4.37 -12.26
N GLY A 97 10.71 5.20 -13.28
CA GLY A 97 9.66 4.98 -14.27
C GLY A 97 8.30 5.56 -13.89
N MET A 98 8.21 6.42 -12.87
CA MET A 98 6.95 7.13 -12.54
C MET A 98 6.46 7.97 -13.73
N GLY A 99 5.17 7.87 -14.05
CA GLY A 99 4.55 8.51 -15.22
C GLY A 99 4.79 7.77 -16.55
N SER A 100 5.63 6.72 -16.57
CA SER A 100 5.93 5.96 -17.80
C SER A 100 4.99 4.77 -18.02
N GLY A 101 4.18 4.42 -17.01
CA GLY A 101 3.28 3.28 -17.01
C GLY A 101 3.85 2.00 -16.39
N THR A 102 5.18 1.88 -16.26
CA THR A 102 5.84 0.82 -15.47
C THR A 102 6.80 1.44 -14.46
N VAL A 103 6.67 1.05 -13.20
CA VAL A 103 7.41 1.62 -12.07
C VAL A 103 8.22 0.52 -11.39
N THR A 104 9.47 0.85 -11.10
CA THR A 104 10.30 0.16 -10.10
C THR A 104 10.28 0.99 -8.83
N TYR A 105 9.68 0.47 -7.76
CA TYR A 105 9.60 1.15 -6.46
C TYR A 105 10.25 0.30 -5.38
N TYR A 106 11.40 0.75 -4.87
CA TYR A 106 12.13 0.08 -3.79
C TYR A 106 11.97 0.82 -2.46
N LEU A 107 11.80 0.03 -1.41
CA LEU A 107 11.72 0.48 -0.03
C LEU A 107 12.56 -0.41 0.88
N LYS A 108 13.25 0.24 1.83
CA LYS A 108 13.87 -0.42 2.97
C LYS A 108 13.66 0.40 4.23
N ILE A 109 13.09 -0.25 5.22
CA ILE A 109 12.71 0.32 6.52
C ILE A 109 13.58 -0.33 7.60
N PRO A 110 14.70 0.29 7.99
CA PRO A 110 15.61 -0.27 8.97
C PRO A 110 15.09 -0.12 10.41
N PHE A 111 15.54 -1.02 11.27
CA PHE A 111 15.24 -1.05 12.69
C PHE A 111 16.50 -0.79 13.53
N VAL A 112 16.30 -0.17 14.69
CA VAL A 112 17.31 -0.02 15.73
C VAL A 112 16.80 -0.66 17.03
N ARG A 113 17.70 -1.34 17.74
CA ARG A 113 17.39 -1.96 19.04
C ARG A 113 17.30 -0.92 20.13
N VAL A 114 16.37 -1.15 21.05
CA VAL A 114 16.21 -0.36 22.27
C VAL A 114 16.34 -1.27 23.48
N ALA A 115 16.89 -0.74 24.57
CA ALA A 115 17.22 -1.55 25.74
C ALA A 115 15.96 -1.96 26.54
N LYS A 116 15.00 -1.04 26.70
CA LYS A 116 13.81 -1.27 27.51
C LYS A 116 12.62 -1.61 26.64
N LYS A 117 11.81 -2.55 27.14
CA LYS A 117 10.53 -2.96 26.57
C LYS A 117 9.66 -1.76 26.16
N CYS A 118 9.46 -0.81 27.06
CA CYS A 118 8.57 0.33 26.83
C CYS A 118 9.17 1.47 25.99
N ASP A 119 10.43 1.36 25.57
CA ASP A 119 11.05 2.26 24.60
C ASP A 119 10.83 1.81 23.15
N ALA A 120 10.30 0.60 22.96
CA ALA A 120 10.00 0.04 21.65
C ALA A 120 8.75 0.65 21.02
N TYR A 121 8.68 0.55 19.69
CA TYR A 121 7.52 0.90 18.89
C TYR A 121 6.97 -0.35 18.23
N THR A 122 5.65 -0.52 18.24
CA THR A 122 4.97 -1.74 17.75
C THR A 122 3.90 -1.45 16.69
N SER A 123 3.86 -0.22 16.20
CA SER A 123 2.97 0.18 15.12
C SER A 123 3.68 1.13 14.19
N PHE A 124 3.35 1.01 12.92
CA PHE A 124 4.01 1.71 11.82
C PHE A 124 3.00 1.96 10.70
N ASP A 125 3.13 3.11 10.06
CA ASP A 125 2.23 3.57 9.00
C ASP A 125 2.94 4.66 8.17
N HIS A 126 2.26 5.13 7.13
CA HIS A 126 2.72 6.25 6.33
C HIS A 126 1.57 7.19 5.96
N VAL A 127 1.93 8.32 5.37
CA VAL A 127 1.01 9.19 4.62
C VAL A 127 1.77 9.96 3.58
N GLY A 128 1.25 9.91 2.37
CA GLY A 128 1.91 10.48 1.23
C GLY A 128 1.26 10.05 -0.07
N GLY A 129 2.03 10.18 -1.13
CA GLY A 129 1.61 9.91 -2.48
C GLY A 129 2.37 10.81 -3.44
N TRP A 130 1.94 10.78 -4.69
CA TRP A 130 2.59 11.51 -5.78
C TRP A 130 1.72 12.67 -6.26
N ASN A 131 2.35 13.76 -6.71
CA ASN A 131 1.69 14.96 -7.24
C ASN A 131 0.70 15.67 -6.29
N HIS A 132 0.77 15.41 -4.98
CA HIS A 132 0.02 16.15 -3.98
C HIS A 132 0.79 16.28 -2.67
N THR A 133 0.48 17.32 -1.90
CA THR A 133 1.00 17.45 -0.52
C THR A 133 0.40 16.34 0.35
N PRO A 134 1.22 15.62 1.15
CA PRO A 134 0.71 14.60 2.07
C PRO A 134 -0.27 15.19 3.11
N ALA A 135 -1.38 14.49 3.34
CA ALA A 135 -2.44 14.90 4.29
C ALA A 135 -2.06 14.60 5.76
N LEU A 136 -0.86 15.00 6.20
CA LEU A 136 -0.29 14.60 7.49
C LEU A 136 -1.17 14.96 8.69
N SER A 137 -1.78 16.16 8.70
CA SER A 137 -2.66 16.59 9.79
C SER A 137 -3.90 15.69 9.93
N GLN A 138 -4.48 15.26 8.81
CA GLN A 138 -5.61 14.34 8.80
C GLN A 138 -5.17 12.94 9.28
N ARG A 139 -4.03 12.45 8.80
CA ARG A 139 -3.49 11.14 9.24
C ARG A 139 -3.23 11.11 10.75
N LYS A 140 -2.63 12.17 11.31
CA LYS A 140 -2.43 12.32 12.76
C LYS A 140 -3.74 12.17 13.54
N LYS A 141 -4.84 12.77 13.05
CA LYS A 141 -6.16 12.65 13.69
C LYS A 141 -6.71 11.22 13.61
N GLN A 142 -6.58 10.56 12.46
CA GLN A 142 -7.02 9.18 12.26
C GLN A 142 -6.29 8.21 13.19
N LEU A 143 -4.97 8.39 13.36
CA LEU A 143 -4.15 7.51 14.18
C LEU A 143 -4.32 7.75 15.68
N LYS A 144 -4.83 8.91 16.12
CA LYS A 144 -4.93 9.30 17.54
C LYS A 144 -5.57 8.20 18.42
N GLY A 145 -6.59 7.51 17.91
CA GLY A 145 -7.29 6.46 18.65
C GLY A 145 -6.48 5.16 18.85
N ALA A 146 -5.36 4.99 18.14
CA ALA A 146 -4.50 3.81 18.23
C ALA A 146 -3.34 3.97 19.23
N LEU A 147 -3.10 5.20 19.72
CA LEU A 147 -2.02 5.51 20.65
C LEU A 147 -2.37 5.07 22.06
N MET A 148 -1.35 4.62 22.76
CA MET A 148 -1.31 4.48 24.21
C MET A 148 -1.50 5.86 24.88
N ASN A 149 -2.12 5.89 26.07
CA ASN A 149 -2.41 7.15 26.78
C ASN A 149 -1.14 7.97 27.02
N GLY A 150 -1.22 9.28 26.77
CA GLY A 150 -0.11 10.21 26.94
C GLY A 150 1.03 10.08 25.91
N GLN A 151 1.01 9.08 25.03
CA GLN A 151 2.02 8.94 23.97
C GLN A 151 1.72 9.84 22.77
N LYS A 152 2.73 10.02 21.92
CA LYS A 152 2.65 10.81 20.68
C LYS A 152 3.06 9.94 19.48
N LEU A 153 2.60 10.35 18.30
CA LEU A 153 3.12 9.83 17.04
C LEU A 153 4.57 10.33 16.87
N ASP A 154 5.47 9.42 16.57
CA ASP A 154 6.83 9.72 16.11
C ASP A 154 6.83 9.66 14.58
N ILE A 155 7.34 10.71 13.94
CA ILE A 155 7.10 10.97 12.52
C ILE A 155 8.41 11.40 11.88
N SER A 156 8.76 10.79 10.75
CA SER A 156 9.94 11.18 9.97
C SER A 156 9.83 12.59 9.41
N ASP A 157 10.94 13.15 8.96
CA ASP A 157 10.89 14.21 7.96
C ASP A 157 10.26 13.71 6.65
N LEU A 158 9.82 14.64 5.80
CA LEU A 158 9.25 14.28 4.50
C LEU A 158 10.33 13.67 3.61
N LYS A 159 10.12 12.42 3.19
CA LYS A 159 10.99 11.77 2.20
C LYS A 159 10.42 12.00 0.81
N ILE A 160 11.29 12.34 -0.13
CA ILE A 160 10.92 12.65 -1.51
C ILE A 160 11.87 11.87 -2.43
N THR A 161 11.32 11.08 -3.35
CA THR A 161 12.14 10.42 -4.39
C THR A 161 12.49 11.40 -5.52
N LYS A 162 13.44 11.04 -6.38
CA LYS A 162 13.81 11.86 -7.55
C LYS A 162 12.65 12.14 -8.51
N GLU A 163 11.65 11.25 -8.54
CA GLU A 163 10.46 11.40 -9.40
C GLU A 163 9.26 12.00 -8.66
N GLY A 164 9.48 12.46 -7.42
CA GLY A 164 8.52 13.29 -6.70
C GLY A 164 7.51 12.54 -5.83
N LEU A 165 7.64 11.23 -5.62
CA LEU A 165 6.86 10.52 -4.60
C LEU A 165 7.23 11.06 -3.22
N GLN A 166 6.23 11.48 -2.44
CA GLN A 166 6.42 12.12 -1.14
C GLN A 166 5.80 11.27 -0.04
N GLU A 167 6.56 10.92 1.01
CA GLU A 167 6.08 10.07 2.09
C GLU A 167 6.56 10.56 3.47
N TYR A 168 5.62 10.69 4.41
CA TYR A 168 5.91 10.69 5.84
C TYR A 168 5.77 9.28 6.39
N TRP A 169 6.73 8.83 7.18
CA TRP A 169 6.67 7.57 7.90
C TRP A 169 6.37 7.82 9.37
N ILE A 170 5.51 6.99 9.96
CA ILE A 170 4.93 7.24 11.27
C ILE A 170 5.05 5.96 12.10
N GLN A 171 5.55 6.07 13.32
CA GLN A 171 5.54 4.98 14.30
C GLN A 171 4.92 5.43 15.62
N TRP A 172 4.31 4.50 16.35
CA TRP A 172 3.77 4.77 17.68
C TRP A 172 3.74 3.53 18.58
N LYS A 173 3.56 3.80 19.88
CA LYS A 173 3.29 2.75 20.86
C LYS A 173 1.83 2.33 20.80
N ASN A 174 1.59 1.06 20.54
CA ASN A 174 0.24 0.53 20.36
C ASN A 174 -0.45 0.31 21.71
N LYS A 175 -1.63 0.91 21.90
CA LYS A 175 -2.37 0.80 23.17
C LYS A 175 -2.79 -0.63 23.58
N ILE A 176 -2.85 -1.57 22.63
CA ILE A 176 -3.21 -2.97 22.91
C ILE A 176 -1.94 -3.80 23.14
N THR A 177 -0.96 -3.68 22.24
CA THR A 177 0.26 -4.52 22.29
C THR A 177 1.20 -4.12 23.42
N GLN A 178 1.16 -2.85 23.85
CA GLN A 178 2.04 -2.29 24.88
C GLN A 178 1.23 -1.76 26.07
N ALA A 179 0.04 -2.32 26.34
CA ALA A 179 -0.84 -1.87 27.42
C ALA A 179 -0.16 -1.89 28.80
N GLU A 180 0.80 -2.79 29.01
CA GLU A 180 1.61 -2.92 30.23
C GLU A 180 2.65 -1.81 30.41
N CYS A 181 2.82 -0.94 29.43
CA CYS A 181 3.72 0.22 29.48
C CYS A 181 3.01 1.51 29.90
N GLU A 182 1.72 1.44 30.21
CA GLU A 182 0.94 2.53 30.81
C GLU A 182 1.14 2.63 32.32
#